data_AF-A0AAW4FWK0-F1
#
_entry.id   AF-A0AAW4FWK0-F1
#
_cell.length_a   1.000
_cell.length_b   1.000
_cell.length_c   1.000
_cell.angle_alpha   90.00
_cell.angle_beta   90.00
_cell.angle_gamma   90.00
#
_symmetry.space_group_name_H-M   'P 1'
#
loop_
_entity.id
_entity.type
_entity.pdbx_description
1 polymer ?
#
loop_
_entity_poly.entity_id
_entity_poly.type
_entity_poly.pdbx_seq_one_letter_code
_entity_poly.pdbx_strand_id
1 'polypeptide(L)' 'MVIASRYEIILPDEFAKIASVFHDLLEELNLSPGSERADTLAADLIRFYQSGIHDIQALKLLMKP' A
#
# COMPACT_ATOMS: atom_id res chain seq x y z
N MET A 1 -18.88 -0.82 22.72
CA MET A 1 -17.99 0.33 22.45
C MET A 1 -17.42 0.14 21.07
N VAL A 2 -17.70 1.05 20.13
CA VAL A 2 -17.26 0.94 18.73
C VAL A 2 -15.75 1.16 18.72
N ILE A 3 -14.97 0.14 18.34
CA ILE A 3 -13.56 0.35 18.03
C ILE A 3 -13.56 1.12 16.72
N ALA A 4 -13.53 2.45 16.81
CA ALA A 4 -13.35 3.28 15.63
C ALA A 4 -11.94 3.00 15.11
N SER A 5 -11.82 2.07 14.16
CA SER A 5 -10.64 1.98 13.32
C SER A 5 -10.44 3.38 12.74
N ARG A 6 -9.43 4.11 13.22
CA ARG A 6 -9.05 5.38 12.61
C ARG A 6 -8.50 5.03 11.24
N TYR A 7 -9.33 5.08 10.21
CA TYR A 7 -8.85 5.11 8.84
C TYR A 7 -8.14 6.44 8.69
N GLU A 8 -6.81 6.42 8.63
CA GLU A 8 -6.05 7.63 8.37
C GLU A 8 -6.39 8.17 6.97
N ILE A 9 -6.61 9.48 6.90
CA ILE A 9 -6.83 10.15 5.62
C ILE A 9 -5.48 10.19 4.92
N ILE A 10 -5.40 9.62 3.72
CA ILE A 10 -4.19 9.70 2.90
C ILE A 10 -4.12 11.10 2.31
N LEU A 11 -3.11 11.86 2.72
CA LEU A 11 -2.81 13.18 2.18
C LEU A 11 -2.14 13.08 0.80
N PRO A 12 -2.15 14.13 -0.03
CA PRO A 12 -1.54 14.10 -1.36
C PRO A 12 -0.05 13.68 -1.36
N ASP A 13 0.74 14.19 -0.42
CA ASP A 13 2.16 13.82 -0.28
C ASP A 13 2.37 12.36 0.17
N GLU A 14 1.41 11.82 0.92
CA GLU A 14 1.43 10.43 1.35
C GLU A 14 1.04 9.50 0.20
N PHE A 15 0.05 9.90 -0.60
CA PHE A 15 -0.33 9.20 -1.82
C PHE A 15 0.85 9.07 -2.80
N ALA A 16 1.65 10.14 -2.96
CA ALA A 16 2.84 10.08 -3.80
C ALA A 16 3.87 9.03 -3.30
N LYS A 17 4.04 8.91 -1.97
CA LYS A 17 4.92 7.88 -1.37
C LYS A 17 4.36 6.49 -1.59
N ILE A 18 3.07 6.28 -1.34
CA ILE A 18 2.36 5.02 -1.56
C ILE A 18 2.49 4.60 -3.03
N ALA A 19 2.26 5.52 -3.97
CA ALA A 19 2.41 5.26 -5.40
C ALA A 19 3.84 4.85 -5.77
N SER A 20 4.85 5.51 -5.19
CA SER A 20 6.27 5.12 -5.41
C SER A 20 6.54 3.70 -4.92
N VAL A 21 6.04 3.32 -3.74
CA VAL A 21 6.21 1.95 -3.21
C VAL A 21 5.49 0.93 -4.07
N PHE A 22 4.29 1.25 -4.55
CA PHE A 22 3.55 0.40 -5.47
C PHE A 22 4.33 0.14 -6.76
N HIS A 23 4.88 1.18 -7.39
CA HIS A 23 5.69 1.03 -8.61
C HIS A 23 6.92 0.16 -8.38
N ASP A 24 7.66 0.38 -7.29
CA ASP A 24 8.81 -0.46 -6.94
C ASP A 24 8.40 -1.94 -6.81
N LEU A 25 7.26 -2.22 -6.16
CA LEU A 25 6.76 -3.59 -5.99
C LEU A 25 6.30 -4.21 -7.31
N LEU A 26 5.72 -3.44 -8.23
CA LEU A 26 5.38 -3.95 -9.57
C LEU A 26 6.62 -4.38 -10.34
N GLU A 27 7.70 -3.60 -10.28
CA GLU A 27 8.98 -3.93 -10.92
C GLU A 27 9.64 -5.15 -10.24
N GLU A 28 9.73 -5.15 -8.90
CA GLU A 28 10.32 -6.26 -8.14
C GLU A 28 9.60 -7.59 -8.37
N LEU A 29 8.26 -7.56 -8.50
CA LEU A 29 7.43 -8.75 -8.69
C LEU A 29 7.14 -9.07 -10.18
N ASN A 30 7.70 -8.28 -11.10
CA ASN A 30 7.46 -8.38 -12.55
C ASN A 30 5.97 -8.45 -12.90
N LEU A 31 5.16 -7.59 -12.27
CA LEU A 31 3.72 -7.50 -12.46
C LEU A 31 3.37 -6.43 -13.49
N SER A 32 2.48 -6.78 -14.42
CA SER A 32 1.89 -5.77 -15.30
C SER A 32 0.95 -4.85 -14.52
N PRO A 33 1.04 -3.52 -14.74
CA PRO A 33 0.02 -2.58 -14.27
C PRO A 33 -1.36 -3.00 -14.76
N GLY A 34 -2.37 -2.94 -13.88
CA GLY A 34 -3.75 -3.33 -14.20
C GLY A 34 -4.00 -4.83 -14.31
N SER A 35 -3.04 -5.67 -13.92
CA SER A 35 -3.33 -7.08 -13.62
C SER A 35 -4.11 -7.20 -12.31
N GLU A 36 -4.94 -8.24 -12.16
CA GLU A 36 -5.69 -8.51 -10.92
C GLU A 36 -4.79 -8.54 -9.68
N ARG A 37 -3.57 -9.06 -9.85
CA ARG A 37 -2.57 -9.10 -8.79
C ARG A 37 -2.01 -7.71 -8.46
N ALA A 38 -1.84 -6.83 -9.44
CA ALA A 38 -1.47 -5.44 -9.22
C ALA A 38 -2.59 -4.66 -8.51
N ASP A 39 -3.85 -4.89 -8.87
CA ASP A 39 -5.00 -4.23 -8.22
C ASP A 39 -5.14 -4.67 -6.75
N THR A 40 -4.94 -5.96 -6.48
CA THR A 40 -4.91 -6.50 -5.11
C THR A 40 -3.78 -5.88 -4.29
N LEU A 41 -2.59 -5.78 -4.90
CA LEU A 41 -1.43 -5.16 -4.27
C LEU A 41 -1.71 -3.68 -3.93
N ALA A 42 -2.31 -2.90 -4.84
CA ALA A 42 -2.67 -1.51 -4.57
C ALA A 42 -3.68 -1.40 -3.41
N ALA A 43 -4.71 -2.26 -3.39
CA ALA A 43 -5.71 -2.28 -2.34
C ALA A 43 -5.12 -2.61 -0.95
N ASP A 44 -4.24 -3.61 -0.88
CA ASP A 44 -3.57 -4.00 0.36
C ASP A 44 -2.62 -2.89 0.86
N LEU A 45 -1.90 -2.22 -0.05
CA LEU A 45 -1.00 -1.11 0.30
C LEU A 45 -1.78 0.05 0.95
N ILE A 46 -2.91 0.44 0.34
CA ILE A 46 -3.81 1.47 0.88
C ILE A 46 -4.35 1.04 2.26
N ARG A 47 -4.80 -0.20 2.39
CA ARG A 47 -5.36 -0.73 3.63
C ARG A 47 -4.32 -0.75 4.77
N PHE A 48 -3.09 -1.18 4.50
CA PHE A 48 -2.02 -1.15 5.49
C PHE A 48 -1.67 0.28 5.90
N TYR A 49 -1.59 1.19 4.93
CA TYR A 49 -1.35 2.59 5.23
C TYR A 49 -2.42 3.17 6.14
N GLN A 50 -3.70 2.99 5.78
CA GLN A 50 -4.83 3.48 6.57
C GLN A 50 -4.94 2.82 7.95
N SER A 51 -4.30 1.68 8.17
CA SER A 51 -4.19 1.02 9.48
C SER A 51 -3.09 1.60 10.38
N GLY A 52 -2.31 2.58 9.88
CA GLY A 52 -1.23 3.27 10.59
C GLY A 52 0.18 2.75 10.28
N ILE A 53 0.32 1.88 9.26
CA ILE A 53 1.65 1.39 8.82
C ILE A 53 2.18 2.34 7.75
N HIS A 54 2.94 3.35 8.20
CA HIS A 54 3.53 4.35 7.30
C HIS A 54 5.00 4.08 6.96
N ASP A 55 5.62 3.07 7.61
CA ASP A 55 6.99 2.70 7.32
C ASP A 55 7.07 1.93 5.99
N ILE A 56 7.82 2.50 5.04
CA ILE A 56 7.93 1.97 3.68
C ILE A 56 8.60 0.58 3.65
N GLN A 57 9.59 0.35 4.52
CA GLN A 57 10.28 -0.95 4.57
C GLN A 57 9.38 -2.02 5.16
N ALA A 58 8.59 -1.67 6.18
CA ALA A 58 7.57 -2.55 6.76
C ALA A 58 6.47 -2.87 5.73
N LEU A 59 5.98 -1.88 4.97
CA LEU A 59 5.02 -2.12 3.88
C LEU A 59 5.58 -3.08 2.84
N LYS A 60 6.81 -2.84 2.35
CA LYS A 60 7.44 -3.75 1.38
C LYS A 60 7.62 -5.17 1.94
N LEU A 61 7.97 -5.31 3.22
CA LEU A 61 8.13 -6.62 3.86
C LEU A 61 6.79 -7.38 3.98
N LEU A 62 5.71 -6.67 4.34
CA LEU A 62 4.36 -7.25 4.49
C LEU A 62 3.72 -7.64 3.16
N MET A 63 4.16 -7.02 2.07
CA MET A 63 3.58 -7.20 0.73
C MET A 63 4.39 -8.13 -0.17
N LYS A 64 5.58 -8.54 0.29
CA LYS A 64 6.34 -9.61 -0.36
C LYS A 64 5.72 -10.97 0.05
N PRO A 65 5.45 -11.87 -0.91
CA PRO A 65 4.94 -13.21 -0.63
C PRO A 65 5.97 -14.08 0.11
#